data_AF-A0A645HGA0-F1
#
_entry.id   AF-A0A645HGA0-F1
#
_cell.length_a   1.000
_cell.length_b   1.000
_cell.length_c   1.000
_cell.angle_alpha   90.00
_cell.angle_beta   90.00
_cell.angle_gamma   90.00
#
_symmetry.space_group_name_H-M   'P 1'
#
loop_
_entity.id
_entity.type
_entity.pdbx_description
1 polymer ?
#
loop_
_entity_poly.entity_id
_entity_poly.type
_entity_poly.pdbx_seq_one_letter_code
_entity_poly.pdbx_strand_id
1 'polypeptide(L)'
;MIPAYTHLYEGRPAAVKKLTDVYTEDMHFLTWNHQKDPSNPEAAQRFVVYRFRRGEKVNINRAENIVKITPDNFFVLPYEGGESRYIYVVTALDAFHNESKPAKTKVKL
;
A
#
# COMPACT_ATOMS: atom_id res chain seq x y z
N MET A 1 -30.19 -19.36 -5.65
CA MET A 1 -29.50 -18.89 -6.87
C MET A 1 -28.89 -17.54 -6.53
N ILE A 2 -27.57 -17.43 -6.43
CA ILE A 2 -26.90 -16.14 -6.21
C ILE A 2 -26.80 -15.49 -7.60
N PRO A 3 -27.35 -14.29 -7.82
CA PRO A 3 -27.25 -13.65 -9.12
C PRO A 3 -25.78 -13.46 -9.49
N ALA A 4 -25.42 -13.76 -10.75
CA ALA A 4 -24.14 -13.36 -11.28
C ALA A 4 -24.10 -11.83 -11.27
N TYR A 5 -23.20 -11.25 -10.47
CA TYR A 5 -23.02 -9.81 -10.36
C TYR A 5 -22.42 -9.30 -11.67
N THR A 6 -23.26 -8.97 -12.65
CA THR A 6 -22.83 -8.61 -14.03
C THR A 6 -22.26 -7.19 -14.13
N HIS A 7 -22.29 -6.42 -13.05
CA HIS A 7 -21.58 -5.15 -12.93
C HIS A 7 -20.82 -5.12 -11.61
N LEU A 8 -19.71 -5.88 -11.51
CA LEU A 8 -18.67 -5.50 -10.55
C LEU A 8 -18.15 -4.14 -11.03
N TYR A 9 -18.27 -3.13 -10.19
CA TYR A 9 -17.75 -1.80 -10.45
C TYR A 9 -16.26 -1.87 -10.88
N GLU A 10 -15.95 -1.46 -12.10
CA GLU A 10 -14.58 -1.46 -12.67
C GLU A 10 -13.72 -0.30 -12.16
N GLY A 11 -14.27 0.54 -11.29
CA GLY A 11 -13.51 1.60 -10.66
C GLY A 11 -12.52 1.02 -9.64
N ARG A 12 -11.47 1.80 -9.38
CA ARG A 12 -10.47 1.49 -8.36
C ARG A 12 -10.29 2.74 -7.49
N PRO A 13 -9.95 2.59 -6.20
CA PRO A 13 -9.73 3.73 -5.34
C PRO A 13 -8.56 4.58 -5.87
N ALA A 14 -8.55 5.86 -5.52
CA ALA A 14 -7.45 6.74 -5.85
C ALA A 14 -6.15 6.27 -5.16
N ALA A 15 -5.01 6.47 -5.82
CA ALA A 15 -3.71 6.19 -5.21
C ALA A 15 -3.51 7.01 -3.93
N VAL A 16 -2.79 6.44 -2.96
CA VAL A 16 -2.41 7.16 -1.75
C VAL A 16 -1.55 8.38 -2.08
N LYS A 17 -1.70 9.44 -1.30
CA LYS A 17 -0.98 10.71 -1.49
C LYS A 17 0.06 10.87 -0.38
N LYS A 18 1.09 11.68 -0.62
CA LYS A 18 2.12 12.03 0.39
C LYS A 18 2.77 10.81 1.07
N LEU A 19 3.01 9.73 0.31
CA LEU A 19 3.76 8.58 0.83
C LEU A 19 5.18 9.03 1.21
N THR A 20 5.48 8.99 2.50
CA THR A 20 6.69 9.59 3.08
C THR A 20 7.37 8.60 4.01
N ASP A 21 8.70 8.60 3.95
CA ASP A 21 9.60 7.90 4.86
C ASP A 21 9.93 8.82 6.04
N VAL A 22 9.64 8.40 7.27
CA VAL A 22 9.77 9.21 8.49
C VAL A 22 10.64 8.50 9.50
N TYR A 23 11.66 9.20 10.00
CA TYR A 23 12.56 8.74 11.04
C TYR A 23 12.42 9.63 12.28
N THR A 24 12.20 9.01 13.44
CA THR A 24 12.22 9.64 14.76
C THR A 24 13.30 8.97 15.62
N GLU A 25 13.53 9.46 16.83
CA GLU A 25 14.50 8.84 17.75
C GLU A 25 14.15 7.38 18.07
N ASP A 26 12.85 7.05 18.12
CA ASP A 26 12.36 5.73 18.52
C ASP A 26 11.91 4.84 17.35
N MET A 27 11.57 5.41 16.19
CA MET A 27 10.88 4.69 15.12
C MET A 27 11.26 5.13 13.71
N HIS A 28 11.28 4.17 12.79
CA HIS A 28 11.34 4.40 11.35
C HIS A 28 10.08 3.84 10.71
N PHE A 29 9.28 4.67 10.04
CA PHE A 29 8.00 4.24 9.49
C PHE A 29 7.63 5.00 8.21
N LEU A 30 6.79 4.37 7.40
CA LEU A 30 6.12 4.99 6.27
C LEU A 30 4.78 5.55 6.71
N THR A 31 4.39 6.70 6.15
CA THR A 31 3.05 7.28 6.32
C THR A 31 2.50 7.78 5.00
N TRP A 32 1.18 7.77 4.84
CA TRP A 32 0.50 8.26 3.65
C TRP A 32 -0.89 8.83 3.96
N ASN A 33 -1.38 9.67 3.07
CA ASN A 33 -2.72 10.24 3.16
C ASN A 33 -3.67 9.55 2.20
N HIS A 34 -4.87 9.24 2.69
CA HIS A 34 -5.97 8.81 1.86
C HIS A 34 -7.30 9.30 2.44
N GLN A 35 -8.29 9.55 1.58
CA GLN A 35 -9.64 9.88 2.03
C GLN A 35 -10.34 8.57 2.36
N LYS A 36 -10.52 8.29 3.65
CA LYS A 36 -11.31 7.16 4.11
C LYS A 36 -12.77 7.58 4.17
N ASP A 37 -13.62 6.76 3.59
CA ASP A 37 -15.06 6.84 3.80
C ASP A 37 -15.55 5.41 4.06
N PRO A 38 -15.75 5.00 5.33
CA PRO A 38 -16.18 3.66 5.67
C PRO A 38 -17.55 3.29 5.10
N SER A 39 -18.38 4.29 4.78
CA SER A 39 -19.71 4.11 4.23
C SER A 39 -19.69 3.95 2.70
N ASN A 40 -18.58 4.32 2.05
CA ASN A 40 -18.39 4.17 0.62
C ASN A 40 -17.59 2.89 0.31
N PRO A 41 -18.21 1.84 -0.27
CA PRO A 41 -17.50 0.61 -0.59
C PRO A 41 -16.45 0.77 -1.69
N GLU A 42 -16.47 1.84 -2.48
CA GLU A 42 -15.47 2.18 -3.51
C GLU A 42 -14.29 2.99 -2.93
N ALA A 43 -14.41 3.53 -1.72
CA ALA A 43 -13.31 4.19 -1.02
C ALA A 43 -12.35 3.15 -0.45
N ALA A 44 -11.08 3.53 -0.25
CA ALA A 44 -10.13 2.56 0.29
C ALA A 44 -10.45 2.19 1.74
N GLN A 45 -10.58 0.89 1.96
CA GLN A 45 -10.79 0.27 3.26
C GLN A 45 -9.47 -0.24 3.84
N ARG A 46 -8.54 -0.64 2.96
CA ARG A 46 -7.24 -1.21 3.31
C ARG A 46 -6.13 -0.69 2.40
N PHE A 47 -4.90 -0.94 2.81
CA PHE A 47 -3.70 -0.65 2.04
C PHE A 47 -2.81 -1.88 1.98
N VAL A 48 -2.21 -2.11 0.81
CA VAL A 48 -1.19 -3.15 0.63
C VAL A 48 0.15 -2.47 0.58
N VAL A 49 1.06 -2.93 1.43
CA VAL A 49 2.45 -2.48 1.49
C VAL A 49 3.31 -3.57 0.87
N TYR A 50 4.02 -3.19 -0.18
CA TYR A 50 4.99 -4.04 -0.85
C TYR A 50 6.41 -3.57 -0.58
N ARG A 51 7.36 -4.50 -0.65
CA ARG A 51 8.80 -4.22 -0.56
C ARG A 51 9.53 -4.89 -1.72
N PHE A 52 10.38 -4.14 -2.38
CA PHE A 52 11.22 -4.60 -3.48
C PHE A 52 12.69 -4.24 -3.20
N ARG A 53 13.63 -5.07 -3.64
CA ARG A 53 15.07 -4.74 -3.55
C ARG A 53 15.42 -3.61 -4.50
N ARG A 54 16.50 -2.87 -4.21
CA ARG A 54 17.03 -1.88 -5.15
C ARG A 54 17.33 -2.52 -6.51
N GLY A 55 16.73 -1.99 -7.57
CA GLY A 55 16.90 -2.46 -8.94
C GLY A 55 15.93 -3.57 -9.36
N GLU A 56 15.17 -4.13 -8.42
CA GLU A 56 14.09 -5.04 -8.74
C GLU A 56 12.95 -4.29 -9.46
N LYS A 57 12.37 -4.93 -10.49
CA LYS A 57 11.23 -4.37 -11.20
C LYS A 57 9.99 -4.44 -10.31
N VAL A 58 9.43 -3.28 -9.97
CA VAL A 58 8.18 -3.18 -9.21
C VAL A 58 7.06 -3.89 -9.97
N ASN A 59 6.49 -4.92 -9.33
CA ASN A 59 5.35 -5.68 -9.82
C ASN A 59 4.40 -6.01 -8.67
N ILE A 60 3.29 -5.27 -8.59
CA ILE A 60 2.27 -5.45 -7.55
C ILE A 60 1.37 -6.67 -7.76
N ASN A 61 1.43 -7.31 -8.94
CA ASN A 61 0.69 -8.55 -9.20
C ASN A 61 1.35 -9.79 -8.56
N ARG A 62 2.48 -9.62 -7.86
CA ARG A 62 3.19 -10.70 -7.17
C ARG A 62 3.00 -10.59 -5.67
N ALA A 63 2.26 -11.53 -5.12
CA ALA A 63 1.98 -11.59 -3.68
C ALA A 63 3.26 -11.77 -2.83
N GLU A 64 4.33 -12.34 -3.40
CA GLU A 64 5.62 -12.55 -2.71
C GLU A 64 6.27 -11.27 -2.18
N ASN A 65 5.93 -10.12 -2.76
CA ASN A 65 6.48 -8.82 -2.36
C ASN A 65 5.59 -8.07 -1.35
N ILE A 66 4.43 -8.60 -0.99
CA ILE A 66 3.56 -8.03 0.04
C ILE A 66 4.19 -8.26 1.41
N VAL A 67 4.46 -7.18 2.14
CA VAL A 67 4.96 -7.24 3.51
C VAL A 67 3.88 -6.98 4.55
N LYS A 68 2.81 -6.26 4.19
CA LYS A 68 1.67 -6.02 5.08
C LYS A 68 0.41 -5.65 4.30
N ILE A 69 -0.74 -6.10 4.80
CA ILE A 69 -2.06 -5.54 4.45
C ILE A 69 -2.60 -4.91 5.73
N THR A 70 -2.98 -3.64 5.68
CA THR A 70 -3.37 -2.89 6.89
C THR A 70 -4.50 -1.89 6.61
N PRO A 71 -5.44 -1.67 7.55
CA PRO A 71 -6.35 -0.53 7.49
C PRO A 71 -5.67 0.79 7.88
N ASP A 72 -4.47 0.74 8.47
CA ASP A 72 -3.75 1.91 8.95
C ASP A 72 -3.12 2.71 7.81
N ASN A 73 -2.93 4.02 8.04
CA ASN A 73 -2.26 4.92 7.09
C ASN A 73 -0.74 4.98 7.26
N PHE A 74 -0.17 4.04 8.02
CA PHE A 74 1.25 3.98 8.29
C PHE A 74 1.74 2.53 8.37
N PHE A 75 3.05 2.37 8.23
CA PHE A 75 3.73 1.08 8.36
C PHE A 75 5.10 1.27 9.01
N VAL A 76 5.28 0.66 10.18
CA VAL A 76 6.60 0.64 10.87
C VAL A 76 7.55 -0.27 10.10
N LEU A 77 8.70 0.28 9.73
CA LEU A 77 9.72 -0.43 8.97
C LEU A 77 10.52 -1.36 9.89
N PRO A 78 10.89 -2.56 9.44
CA PRO A 78 11.81 -3.41 10.19
C PRO A 78 13.19 -2.77 10.21
N TYR A 79 13.89 -2.90 11.34
CA TYR A 79 15.28 -2.47 11.46
C TYR A 79 16.21 -3.47 10.76
N GLU A 80 17.05 -3.01 9.82
CA GLU A 80 17.95 -3.88 9.05
C GLU A 80 19.41 -3.37 8.97
N GLY A 81 19.84 -2.54 9.94
CA GLY A 81 21.25 -2.16 10.12
C GLY A 81 21.73 -0.98 9.26
N GLY A 82 20.89 -0.39 8.43
CA GLY A 82 21.11 0.88 7.74
C GLY A 82 21.83 0.78 6.40
N GLU A 83 22.14 -0.41 5.89
CA GLU A 83 22.91 -0.57 4.64
C GLU A 83 22.05 -0.89 3.42
N SER A 84 20.89 -1.50 3.64
CA SER A 84 20.07 -2.06 2.57
C SER A 84 19.15 -1.00 1.99
N ARG A 85 19.02 -0.99 0.66
CA ARG A 85 18.11 -0.06 -0.04
C ARG A 85 16.95 -0.82 -0.64
N TYR A 86 15.75 -0.34 -0.31
CA TYR A 86 14.50 -0.92 -0.77
C TYR A 86 13.63 0.12 -1.48
N ILE A 87 12.72 -0.38 -2.29
CA ILE A 87 11.60 0.39 -2.82
C ILE A 87 10.35 -0.13 -2.12
N TYR A 88 9.68 0.75 -1.39
CA TYR A 88 8.38 0.45 -0.83
C TYR A 88 7.29 0.98 -1.73
N VAL A 89 6.23 0.21 -1.89
CA VAL A 89 5.06 0.59 -2.67
C VAL A 89 3.83 0.44 -1.80
N VAL A 90 2.93 1.42 -1.86
CA VAL A 90 1.64 1.37 -1.19
C VAL A 90 0.54 1.57 -2.21
N THR A 91 -0.46 0.69 -2.15
CA THR A 91 -1.70 0.77 -2.91
C THR A 91 -2.89 0.80 -1.97
N ALA A 92 -4.00 1.36 -2.44
CA ALA A 92 -5.29 1.33 -1.76
C ALA A 92 -6.14 0.16 -2.30
N LEU A 93 -6.86 -0.50 -1.41
CA LEU A 93 -7.85 -1.54 -1.70
C LEU A 93 -9.23 -1.09 -1.22
N ASP A 94 -10.21 -1.15 -2.11
CA ASP A 94 -11.62 -0.92 -1.77
C ASP A 94 -12.31 -2.21 -1.25
N ALA A 95 -13.61 -2.14 -0.96
CA ALA A 95 -14.37 -3.29 -0.46
C ALA A 95 -14.57 -4.40 -1.50
N PHE A 96 -14.37 -4.09 -2.79
CA PHE A 96 -14.48 -5.03 -3.90
C PHE A 96 -13.14 -5.67 -4.28
N HIS A 97 -12.06 -5.37 -3.54
CA HIS A 97 -10.69 -5.79 -3.80
C HIS A 97 -10.08 -5.18 -5.08
N ASN A 98 -10.62 -4.05 -5.55
CA ASN A 98 -9.96 -3.28 -6.61
C ASN A 98 -8.78 -2.53 -6.01
N GLU A 99 -7.63 -2.65 -6.68
CA GLU A 99 -6.38 -2.04 -6.22
C GLU A 99 -6.04 -0.76 -6.99
N SER A 100 -5.66 0.29 -6.27
CA SER A 100 -5.27 1.58 -6.86
C SER A 100 -3.99 1.48 -7.68
N LYS A 101 -3.68 2.56 -8.41
CA LYS A 101 -2.30 2.75 -8.93
C LYS A 101 -1.30 2.79 -7.76
N PRO A 102 -0.06 2.30 -7.95
CA PRO A 102 0.97 2.26 -6.91
C PRO A 102 1.56 3.64 -6.62
N ALA A 103 1.72 3.98 -5.35
CA ALA A 103 2.60 5.04 -4.87
C ALA A 103 3.92 4.40 -4.38
N LYS A 104 5.07 4.98 -4.71
CA LYS A 104 6.38 4.39 -4.39
C LYS A 104 7.29 5.37 -3.66
N THR A 105 8.08 4.85 -2.72
CA THR A 105 9.15 5.59 -2.05
C THR A 105 10.40 4.71 -1.92
N LYS A 106 11.58 5.34 -1.87
CA LYS A 106 12.85 4.64 -1.66
C LYS A 106 13.24 4.79 -0.20
N VAL A 107 13.58 3.68 0.44
CA VAL A 107 13.94 3.64 1.86
C VAL A 107 15.31 2.98 1.99
N LYS A 108 16.11 3.49 2.93
CA LYS A 108 17.37 2.89 3.34
C LYS A 108 17.18 2.36 4.76
N LEU A 109 17.32 1.04 4.94
CA LEU A 109 17.08 0.31 6.18
C LEU A 109 18.32 -0.40 6.67
#